data_AF-A0A534C4I3-F1
#
_entry.id   AF-A0A534C4I3-F1
#
_cell.length_a   1.000
_cell.length_b   1.000
_cell.length_c   1.000
_cell.angle_alpha   90.00
_cell.angle_beta   90.00
_cell.angle_gamma   90.00
#
_symmetry.space_group_name_H-M   'P 1'
#
loop_
_entity.id
_entity.type
_entity.pdbx_description
1 polymer ?
#
loop_
_entity_poly.entity_id
_entity_poly.type
_entity_poly.pdbx_seq_one_letter_code
_entity_poly.pdbx_strand_id
1 'polypeptide(L)'
;MHAPSAGLYKEGYERDSCGFGLIASLDDAPSHWLVRTAISSLIRLTHRGAIAADGKTGDGCGLLLKRPEGFLRAVAAEAGIELAERFASGLVFHSRQALQAEQARLALARELARQGLEVAGWRAVPVDPG
;
A
#
# COMPACT_ATOMS: atom_id res chain seq x y z
N MET A 1 -13.21 -44.37 -14.27
CA MET A 1 -14.42 -44.24 -13.45
C MET A 1 -14.23 -43.02 -12.57
N HIS A 2 -14.99 -41.95 -12.81
CA HIS A 2 -14.88 -40.69 -12.05
C HIS A 2 -15.91 -40.74 -10.92
N ALA A 3 -15.48 -40.49 -9.68
CA ALA A 3 -16.39 -40.49 -8.53
C ALA A 3 -17.43 -39.36 -8.68
N PRO A 4 -18.70 -39.58 -8.28
CA PRO A 4 -19.72 -38.55 -8.37
C PRO A 4 -19.38 -37.38 -7.44
N SER A 5 -19.40 -36.15 -7.96
CA SER A 5 -19.20 -34.94 -7.17
C SER A 5 -20.32 -34.81 -6.13
N ALA A 6 -19.96 -34.75 -4.85
CA ALA A 6 -20.90 -34.59 -3.76
C ALA A 6 -21.46 -33.14 -3.74
N GLY A 7 -22.62 -32.92 -4.35
CA GLY A 7 -23.40 -31.68 -4.24
C GLY A 7 -23.47 -30.84 -5.52
N LEU A 8 -24.20 -29.71 -5.44
CA LEU A 8 -24.39 -28.75 -6.53
C LEU A 8 -23.14 -27.90 -6.84
N TYR A 9 -22.09 -28.05 -6.04
CA TYR A 9 -20.82 -27.36 -6.24
C TYR A 9 -20.08 -27.91 -7.46
N LYS A 10 -19.68 -27.02 -8.36
CA LYS A 10 -18.86 -27.32 -9.54
C LYS A 10 -17.59 -26.49 -9.47
N GLU A 11 -16.47 -27.14 -9.24
CA GLU A 11 -15.13 -26.54 -9.11
C GLU A 11 -14.77 -25.62 -10.31
N GLY A 12 -15.20 -25.97 -11.53
CA GLY A 12 -14.96 -25.15 -12.73
C GLY A 12 -15.71 -23.80 -12.80
N TYR A 13 -16.54 -23.46 -11.80
CA TYR A 13 -17.19 -22.15 -11.67
C TYR A 13 -16.52 -21.25 -10.64
N GLU A 14 -15.49 -21.74 -9.94
CA GLU A 14 -14.67 -20.95 -9.04
C GLU A 14 -13.82 -19.98 -9.89
N ARG A 15 -13.94 -18.68 -9.61
CA ARG A 15 -13.22 -17.62 -10.33
C ARG A 15 -12.67 -16.62 -9.33
N ASP A 16 -11.38 -16.72 -9.08
CA ASP A 16 -10.62 -15.64 -8.45
C ASP A 16 -10.81 -14.34 -9.24
N SER A 17 -11.31 -13.30 -8.58
CA SER A 17 -11.71 -12.04 -9.20
C SER A 17 -10.75 -10.88 -8.92
N CYS A 18 -9.46 -11.13 -8.67
CA CYS A 18 -8.50 -10.03 -8.53
C CYS A 18 -8.09 -9.46 -9.90
N GLY A 19 -8.11 -8.14 -10.03
CA GLY A 19 -7.58 -7.41 -11.19
C GLY A 19 -6.23 -6.75 -10.84
N PHE A 20 -5.24 -6.86 -11.73
CA PHE A 20 -3.99 -6.11 -11.63
C PHE A 20 -3.72 -5.39 -12.96
N GLY A 21 -2.91 -4.34 -12.90
CA GLY A 21 -2.46 -3.60 -14.07
C GLY A 21 -1.09 -2.99 -13.83
N LEU A 22 -0.38 -2.70 -14.91
CA LEU A 22 0.93 -2.04 -14.91
C LEU A 22 0.94 -0.96 -15.97
N ILE A 23 1.49 0.21 -15.63
CA ILE A 23 1.67 1.33 -16.54
C ILE A 23 3.10 1.81 -16.35
N ALA A 24 3.84 1.94 -17.45
CA ALA A 24 5.22 2.40 -17.45
C ALA A 24 5.40 3.48 -18.53
N SER A 25 6.18 4.51 -18.21
CA SER A 25 6.71 5.44 -19.21
C SER A 25 8.04 4.90 -19.72
N LEU A 26 8.17 4.74 -21.03
CA LEU A 26 9.37 4.14 -21.64
C LEU A 26 10.58 5.09 -21.64
N ASP A 27 10.33 6.39 -21.50
CA ASP A 27 11.33 7.45 -21.42
C ASP A 27 11.80 7.74 -19.99
N ASP A 28 11.28 7.01 -19.00
CA ASP A 28 11.53 7.17 -17.56
C ASP A 28 11.24 8.59 -17.00
N ALA A 29 10.45 9.39 -17.72
CA ALA A 29 10.09 10.75 -17.30
C ALA A 29 9.06 10.70 -16.14
N PRO A 30 9.37 11.27 -14.96
CA PRO A 30 8.41 11.33 -13.86
C PRO A 30 7.18 12.14 -14.25
N SER A 31 5.99 11.56 -14.11
CA SER A 31 4.74 12.23 -14.47
C SER A 31 3.61 11.87 -13.52
N HIS A 32 2.96 12.90 -12.97
CA HIS A 32 1.74 12.73 -12.18
C HIS A 32 0.58 12.12 -13.01
N TRP A 33 0.66 12.21 -14.34
CA TRP A 33 -0.28 11.53 -15.23
C TRP A 33 -0.28 10.01 -15.00
N LEU A 34 0.88 9.38 -14.77
CA LEU A 34 0.94 7.92 -14.50
C LEU A 34 0.13 7.56 -13.25
N VAL A 35 0.27 8.34 -12.17
CA VAL A 35 -0.47 8.13 -10.92
C VAL A 35 -1.97 8.31 -11.14
N ARG A 36 -2.39 9.38 -11.81
CA ARG A 36 -3.82 9.63 -12.11
C ARG A 36 -4.43 8.53 -12.97
N THR A 37 -3.69 8.05 -13.97
CA THR A 37 -4.14 6.97 -14.85
C THR A 37 -4.25 5.67 -14.08
N ALA A 38 -3.26 5.33 -13.24
CA ALA A 38 -3.30 4.13 -12.40
C ALA A 38 -4.50 4.13 -11.43
N ILE A 39 -4.79 5.27 -10.78
CA ILE A 39 -5.98 5.44 -9.93
C ILE A 39 -7.25 5.23 -10.77
N SER A 40 -7.33 5.84 -11.95
CA SER A 40 -8.49 5.72 -12.84
C SER A 40 -8.71 4.28 -13.31
N SER A 41 -7.63 3.55 -13.59
CA SER A 41 -7.67 2.11 -13.92
C SER A 41 -8.14 1.28 -12.73
N LEU A 42 -7.67 1.57 -11.51
CA LEU A 42 -8.08 0.87 -10.30
C LEU A 42 -9.59 1.03 -10.03
N ILE A 43 -10.13 2.23 -10.22
CA ILE A 43 -11.58 2.52 -10.14
C ILE A 43 -12.39 1.73 -11.17
N ARG A 44 -11.80 1.33 -12.30
CA ARG A 44 -12.49 0.52 -13.30
C ARG A 44 -12.49 -0.97 -12.95
N LEU A 45 -11.66 -1.40 -12.00
CA LEU A 45 -11.57 -2.79 -11.55
C LEU A 45 -12.54 -3.12 -10.41
N THR A 46 -13.32 -2.16 -9.91
CA THR A 46 -14.24 -2.34 -8.77
C THR A 46 -15.29 -3.41 -9.01
N HIS A 47 -15.68 -3.66 -10.26
CA HIS A 47 -16.60 -4.75 -10.63
C HIS A 47 -16.04 -6.16 -10.36
N ARG A 48 -14.73 -6.26 -10.11
CA ARG A 48 -14.05 -7.51 -9.75
C ARG A 48 -13.69 -7.59 -8.26
N GLY A 49 -13.77 -6.48 -7.53
CA GLY A 49 -13.55 -6.48 -6.08
C GLY A 49 -14.79 -6.97 -5.34
N ALA A 50 -14.60 -7.72 -4.24
CA ALA A 50 -15.69 -7.94 -3.31
C ALA A 50 -15.98 -6.64 -2.56
N ILE A 51 -17.26 -6.31 -2.43
CA ILE A 51 -17.76 -5.19 -1.63
C ILE A 51 -18.66 -5.78 -0.57
N ALA A 52 -18.43 -5.44 0.69
CA ALA A 52 -19.27 -5.88 1.79
C ALA A 52 -20.66 -5.22 1.72
N ALA A 53 -21.59 -5.75 2.50
CA ALA A 53 -22.97 -5.26 2.53
C ALA A 53 -23.12 -3.78 2.95
N ASP A 54 -22.09 -3.19 3.58
CA ASP A 54 -22.07 -1.78 3.96
C ASP A 54 -21.82 -0.83 2.77
N GLY A 55 -21.50 -1.35 1.58
CA GLY A 55 -21.21 -0.58 0.37
C GLY A 55 -19.92 0.27 0.46
N LYS A 56 -19.15 0.15 1.55
CA LYS A 56 -17.92 0.92 1.80
C LYS A 56 -16.69 0.02 1.88
N THR A 57 -16.82 -1.13 2.53
CA THR A 57 -15.72 -2.05 2.79
C THR A 57 -15.47 -2.91 1.56
N GLY A 58 -14.22 -2.95 1.09
CA GLY A 58 -13.75 -3.91 0.10
C GLY A 58 -12.51 -4.66 0.61
N ASP A 59 -12.16 -5.76 -0.04
CA ASP A 59 -11.08 -6.65 0.43
C ASP A 59 -9.69 -5.99 0.41
N GLY A 60 -9.49 -5.03 -0.48
CA GLY A 60 -8.27 -4.24 -0.56
C GLY A 60 -7.92 -3.77 -1.96
N CYS A 61 -7.21 -2.65 -2.05
CA CYS A 61 -6.63 -2.15 -3.29
C CYS A 61 -5.35 -1.37 -2.97
N GLY A 62 -4.47 -1.18 -3.94
CA GLY A 62 -3.22 -0.46 -3.71
C GLY A 62 -2.48 -0.11 -4.99
N LEU A 63 -1.55 0.83 -4.85
CA LEU A 63 -0.63 1.24 -5.92
C LEU A 63 0.80 1.11 -5.40
N LEU A 64 1.64 0.42 -6.18
CA LEU A 64 3.08 0.44 -6.00
C LEU A 64 3.68 1.43 -7.01
N LEU A 65 4.44 2.40 -6.51
CA LEU A 65 5.02 3.47 -7.34
C LEU A 65 6.55 3.42 -7.29
N LYS A 66 7.19 3.89 -8.36
CA LYS A 66 8.61 4.27 -8.32
C LYS A 66 8.81 5.32 -7.22
N ARG A 67 9.91 5.23 -6.48
CA ARG A 67 10.22 6.12 -5.34
C ARG A 67 10.09 7.61 -5.75
N PRO A 68 9.12 8.36 -5.18
CA PRO A 68 8.90 9.75 -5.54
C PRO A 68 9.77 10.67 -4.65
N GLU A 69 11.07 10.75 -4.92
CA GLU A 69 12.03 11.42 -4.02
C GLU A 69 11.67 12.87 -3.70
N GLY A 70 11.32 13.68 -4.70
CA GLY A 70 10.95 15.08 -4.48
C GLY A 70 9.75 15.26 -3.54
N PHE A 71 8.74 14.39 -3.68
CA PHE A 71 7.59 14.36 -2.77
C PHE A 71 8.02 13.96 -1.35
N LEU A 72 8.81 12.90 -1.20
CA LEU A 72 9.28 12.43 0.11
C LEU A 72 10.09 13.49 0.86
N ARG A 73 10.95 14.25 0.16
CA ARG A 73 11.69 15.36 0.76
C ARG A 73 10.77 16.50 1.18
N ALA A 74 9.82 16.88 0.34
CA ALA A 74 8.85 17.93 0.66
C ALA A 74 8.05 17.60 1.92
N VAL A 75 7.46 16.40 2.00
CA VAL A 75 6.64 16.00 3.14
C VAL A 75 7.44 15.73 4.42
N ALA A 76 8.73 15.41 4.31
CA ALA A 76 9.62 15.31 5.47
C ALA A 76 9.93 16.70 6.04
N ALA A 77 10.23 17.67 5.17
CA ALA A 77 10.46 19.06 5.60
C ALA A 77 9.22 19.66 6.29
N GLU A 78 8.02 19.44 5.74
CA GLU A 78 6.75 19.83 6.38
C GLU A 78 6.57 19.22 7.77
N ALA A 79 7.10 18.01 7.99
CA ALA A 79 7.03 17.30 9.26
C ALA A 79 8.21 17.61 10.21
N GLY A 80 9.12 18.51 9.84
CA GLY A 80 10.33 18.81 10.61
C GLY A 80 11.34 17.65 10.69
N ILE A 81 11.31 16.74 9.71
CA ILE A 81 12.22 15.59 9.62
C ILE A 81 13.36 15.95 8.69
N GLU A 82 14.57 16.01 9.22
CA GLU A 82 15.78 16.19 8.42
C GLU A 82 16.18 14.86 7.76
N LEU A 83 16.31 14.88 6.44
CA LEU A 83 16.71 13.72 5.66
C LEU A 83 18.16 13.84 5.21
N ALA A 84 18.92 12.76 5.39
CA ALA A 84 20.22 12.61 4.77
C ALA A 84 20.14 12.63 3.23
N GLU A 85 21.29 12.81 2.58
CA GLU A 85 21.40 12.70 1.12
C GLU A 85 20.87 11.34 0.64
N ARG A 86 21.36 10.26 1.27
CA ARG A 86 20.87 8.90 1.10
C ARG A 86 19.90 8.55 2.22
N PHE A 87 18.63 8.36 1.87
CA PHE A 87 17.59 7.99 2.83
C PHE A 87 16.72 6.85 2.30
N ALA A 88 15.88 6.28 3.15
CA ALA A 88 14.79 5.37 2.77
C ALA A 88 13.50 5.83 3.45
N SER A 89 12.36 5.45 2.88
CA SER A 89 11.04 5.68 3.46
C SER A 89 10.26 4.38 3.46
N GLY A 90 9.53 4.11 4.54
CA GLY A 90 8.66 2.94 4.65
C GLY A 90 7.26 3.34 5.11
N LEU A 91 6.27 2.57 4.68
CA LEU A 91 4.91 2.62 5.22
C LEU A 91 4.78 1.53 6.28
N VAL A 92 4.38 1.93 7.49
CA VAL A 92 4.22 1.01 8.63
C VAL A 92 2.81 1.11 9.16
N PHE A 93 2.11 -0.01 9.27
CA PHE A 93 0.84 -0.10 9.97
C PHE A 93 1.08 -0.45 11.43
N HIS A 94 0.52 0.36 12.33
CA HIS A 94 0.62 0.16 13.77
C HIS A 94 -0.73 -0.23 14.36
N SER A 95 -0.68 -0.80 15.57
CA SER A 95 -1.87 -0.92 16.42
C SER A 95 -2.51 0.45 16.63
N ARG A 96 -3.85 0.50 16.70
CA ARG A 96 -4.58 1.73 17.09
C ARG A 96 -4.39 2.08 18.56
N GLN A 97 -3.84 1.16 19.36
CA GLN A 97 -3.52 1.38 20.77
C GLN A 97 -2.15 2.06 20.89
N ALA A 98 -2.11 3.28 21.44
CA ALA A 98 -0.91 4.11 21.47
C ALA A 98 0.30 3.41 22.11
N LEU A 99 0.13 2.74 23.25
CA LEU A 99 1.22 2.04 23.92
C LEU A 99 1.83 0.92 23.05
N GLN A 100 0.99 0.15 22.35
CA GLN A 100 1.44 -0.91 21.45
C GLN A 100 2.12 -0.35 20.20
N ALA A 101 1.61 0.78 19.67
CA ALA A 101 2.23 1.47 18.56
C ALA A 101 3.64 1.96 18.90
N GLU A 102 3.80 2.60 20.07
CA GLU A 102 5.11 3.07 20.56
C GLU A 102 6.08 1.91 20.80
N GLN A 103 5.62 0.81 21.41
CA GLN A 103 6.43 -0.40 21.56
C GLN A 103 6.91 -0.95 20.21
N ALA A 104 6.03 -0.99 19.20
CA ALA A 104 6.39 -1.43 17.85
C ALA A 104 7.40 -0.49 17.17
N ARG A 105 7.26 0.83 17.34
CA ARG A 105 8.23 1.81 16.82
C ARG A 105 9.60 1.64 17.45
N LEU A 106 9.66 1.45 18.77
CA LEU A 106 10.90 1.20 19.49
C LEU A 106 11.56 -0.11 19.03
N ALA A 107 10.78 -1.17 18.83
CA ALA A 107 11.29 -2.43 18.31
C ALA A 107 11.88 -2.26 16.90
N LEU A 108 11.16 -1.60 15.99
CA LEU A 108 11.66 -1.36 14.63
C LEU A 108 12.93 -0.49 14.65
N ALA A 109 12.97 0.57 15.45
CA ALA A 109 14.14 1.44 15.56
C ALA A 109 15.38 0.68 16.07
N ARG A 110 15.21 -0.23 17.03
CA ARG A 110 16.31 -1.09 17.50
C ARG A 110 16.83 -2.01 16.41
N GLU A 111 15.95 -2.64 15.64
CA GLU A 111 16.38 -3.53 14.55
C GLU A 111 17.05 -2.76 13.41
N LEU A 112 16.55 -1.57 13.06
CA LEU A 112 17.21 -0.69 12.07
C LEU A 112 18.61 -0.26 12.54
N ALA A 113 18.75 0.12 13.81
CA ALA A 113 20.04 0.48 14.39
C ALA A 113 21.04 -0.69 14.35
N ARG A 114 20.57 -1.94 14.58
CA ARG A 114 21.40 -3.15 14.43
C ARG A 114 21.91 -3.37 13.01
N GLN A 115 21.22 -2.83 12.00
CA GLN A 115 21.65 -2.84 10.59
C GLN A 115 22.47 -1.59 10.20
N GLY A 116 22.84 -0.73 11.16
CA GLY A 116 23.58 0.50 10.89
C GLY A 116 22.73 1.61 10.26
N LEU A 117 21.41 1.55 10.39
CA LEU A 117 20.48 2.56 9.89
C LEU A 117 20.00 3.47 11.02
N GLU A 118 19.81 4.74 10.71
CA GLU A 118 19.23 5.72 11.62
C GLU A 118 17.78 6.03 11.27
N VAL A 119 16.92 6.14 12.28
CA VAL A 119 15.53 6.56 12.10
C VAL A 119 15.47 8.08 12.11
N ALA A 120 15.35 8.69 10.91
CA ALA A 120 15.24 10.14 10.77
C ALA A 120 13.97 10.72 11.41
N GLY A 121 12.86 9.98 11.40
CA GLY A 121 11.61 10.40 12.02
C GLY A 121 10.40 9.59 11.59
N TRP A 122 9.26 9.91 12.21
CA TRP A 122 7.96 9.30 11.91
C TRP A 122 6.97 10.37 11.48
N ARG A 123 6.33 10.17 10.35
CA ARG A 123 5.26 11.03 9.85
C ARG A 123 3.94 10.26 9.81
N ALA A 124 2.90 10.80 10.44
CA ALA A 124 1.56 10.27 10.27
C ALA A 124 1.11 10.49 8.81
N VAL A 125 0.65 9.41 8.16
CA VAL A 125 0.12 9.51 6.80
C VAL A 125 -1.31 10.06 6.89
N PRO A 126 -1.63 11.16 6.18
CA PRO A 126 -2.99 11.69 6.18
C PRO A 126 -3.93 10.66 5.54
N VAL A 127 -5.05 10.40 6.20
CA VAL A 127 -6.11 9.49 5.76
C VAL A 127 -7.47 10.16 5.98
N ASP A 128 -8.44 9.82 5.14
CA ASP A 128 -9.84 10.18 5.30
C ASP A 128 -10.65 8.88 5.50
N PRO A 129 -11.06 8.53 6.73
CA PRO A 129 -11.70 7.26 7.02
C PRO A 129 -13.15 7.15 6.51
N GLY A 130 -13.81 8.27 6.15
CA GLY A 130 -15.20 8.30 5.68
C GLY A 130 -16.27 7.77 6.65
#